data_AF-A0A2J2H9M4-F1
#
_entry.id   AF-A0A2J2H9M4-F1
#
_cell.length_a   1.000
_cell.length_b   1.000
_cell.length_c   1.000
_cell.angle_alpha   90.00
_cell.angle_beta   90.00
_cell.angle_gamma   90.00
#
_symmetry.space_group_name_H-M   'P 1'
#
loop_
_entity.id
_entity.type
_entity.pdbx_description
1 polymer ?
#
loop_
_entity_poly.entity_id
_entity_poly.type
_entity_poly.pdbx_seq_one_letter_code
_entity_poly.pdbx_strand_id
1 'polypeptide(L)'
;MCLDLRVPEGGPDTAAVALILNGRRFLLIKRVERPGDPWSGQVGLPGGHWKPGENLLGTVRREVAEEVGVKLADSYWRGVMEPDSPMNAPNLKVYPFVFQLD
;
A
#
# COMPACT_ATOMS: atom_id res chain seq x y z
N MET A 1 13.78 13.28 0.99
CA MET A 1 12.51 12.82 1.54
C MET A 1 12.82 11.68 2.49
N CYS A 2 12.55 11.86 3.79
CA CYS A 2 12.76 10.81 4.80
C CYS A 2 11.46 10.02 4.98
N LEU A 3 11.58 8.74 5.34
CA LEU A 3 10.44 7.94 5.77
C LEU A 3 10.00 8.41 7.15
N ASP A 4 8.70 8.63 7.36
CA ASP A 4 8.14 8.84 8.70
C ASP A 4 7.95 7.47 9.37
N LEU A 5 8.30 7.38 10.66
CA LEU A 5 8.14 6.18 11.48
C LEU A 5 6.83 6.19 12.28
N ARG A 6 5.99 7.21 12.08
CA ARG A 6 4.63 7.28 12.62
C ARG A 6 3.66 6.72 11.59
N VAL A 7 2.79 5.82 12.03
CA VAL A 7 1.70 5.32 11.19
C VAL A 7 0.67 6.45 11.04
N PRO A 8 0.37 6.92 9.81
CA PRO A 8 -0.65 7.95 9.62
C PRO A 8 -2.03 7.41 9.97
N GLU A 9 -2.91 8.30 10.39
CA GLU A 9 -4.32 7.95 10.58
C GLU A 9 -4.96 7.57 9.24
N GLY A 10 -5.89 6.61 9.28
CA GLY A 10 -6.68 6.21 8.12
C GLY A 10 -8.04 6.88 8.10
N GLY A 11 -8.78 6.73 6.99
CA GLY A 11 -10.14 7.23 6.85
C GLY A 11 -10.78 6.81 5.53
N PRO A 12 -12.05 7.18 5.29
CA PRO A 12 -12.82 6.75 4.11
C PRO A 12 -12.16 7.02 2.76
N ASP A 13 -11.35 8.08 2.65
CA ASP A 13 -10.65 8.49 1.43
C ASP A 13 -9.14 8.23 1.49
N THR A 14 -8.72 7.18 2.21
CA THR A 14 -7.32 6.77 2.26
C THR A 14 -7.10 5.35 1.77
N ALA A 15 -5.94 5.14 1.17
CA ALA A 15 -5.44 3.85 0.76
C ALA A 15 -3.99 3.69 1.18
N ALA A 16 -3.53 2.45 1.32
CA ALA A 16 -2.15 2.15 1.63
C ALA A 16 -1.61 1.11 0.65
N VAL A 17 -0.39 1.34 0.18
CA VAL A 17 0.31 0.46 -0.76
C VAL A 17 1.69 0.10 -0.21
N ALA A 18 2.22 -1.07 -0.56
CA ALA A 18 3.52 -1.52 -0.09
C ALA A 18 4.59 -1.49 -1.18
N LEU A 19 5.67 -0.75 -0.92
CA LEU A 19 6.96 -1.00 -1.55
C LEU A 19 7.70 -2.06 -0.73
N ILE A 20 7.73 -3.29 -1.23
CA ILE A 20 8.37 -4.42 -0.56
C ILE A 20 9.74 -4.65 -1.20
N LEU A 21 10.80 -4.45 -0.43
CA LEU A 21 12.19 -4.62 -0.84
C LEU A 21 12.69 -6.01 -0.46
N ASN A 22 13.43 -6.66 -1.36
CA ASN A 22 14.22 -7.86 -1.11
C ASN A 22 15.57 -7.71 -1.79
N GLY A 23 16.59 -7.32 -1.02
CA GLY A 23 17.89 -6.94 -1.54
C GLY A 23 17.79 -5.79 -2.56
N ARG A 24 18.10 -6.07 -3.83
CA ARG A 24 18.02 -5.10 -4.95
C ARG A 24 16.74 -5.23 -5.78
N ARG A 25 15.77 -6.01 -5.32
CA ARG A 25 14.51 -6.26 -6.01
C ARG A 25 13.37 -5.65 -5.22
N PHE A 26 12.28 -5.34 -5.91
CA PHE A 26 11.04 -4.92 -5.29
C PHE A 26 9.86 -5.57 -6.00
N LEU A 27 8.75 -5.70 -5.27
CA LEU A 27 7.54 -6.32 -5.79
C LEU A 27 6.65 -5.29 -6.49
N LEU A 28 6.20 -5.65 -7.69
CA LEU A 28 5.09 -5.01 -8.38
C LEU A 28 4.03 -6.08 -8.67
N ILE A 29 2.78 -5.65 -8.77
CA ILE A 29 1.66 -6.50 -9.19
C ILE A 29 1.05 -5.97 -10.48
N LYS A 30 0.42 -6.87 -11.23
CA LYS A 30 -0.60 -6.49 -12.20
C LYS A 30 -1.94 -6.54 -11.50
N ARG A 31 -2.62 -5.40 -11.38
CA ARG A 31 -3.94 -5.32 -10.73
C ARG A 31 -4.96 -6.18 -11.47
N VAL A 32 -5.79 -6.90 -10.73
CA VAL A 32 -6.88 -7.69 -11.31
C VAL A 32 -7.84 -6.77 -12.05
N GLU A 33 -8.31 -7.20 -13.22
CA GLU A 33 -9.29 -6.43 -13.98
C GLU A 33 -10.66 -6.53 -13.28
N ARG A 34 -11.18 -5.38 -12.85
CA ARG A 34 -12.48 -5.24 -12.19
C ARG A 34 -13.32 -4.21 -12.94
N PRO A 35 -14.54 -4.56 -13.39
CA PRO A 35 -15.43 -3.59 -14.01
C PRO A 35 -15.66 -2.37 -13.10
N GLY A 36 -15.38 -1.16 -13.60
CA GLY A 36 -15.55 0.09 -12.87
C GLY A 36 -14.35 0.53 -12.01
N ASP A 37 -13.29 -0.27 -11.88
CA ASP A 37 -12.03 0.18 -11.26
C ASP A 37 -11.14 0.84 -12.33
N PRO A 38 -10.85 2.15 -12.24
CA PRO A 38 -10.10 2.89 -13.26
C PRO A 38 -8.62 2.46 -13.34
N TRP A 39 -8.11 1.71 -12.37
CA TRP A 39 -6.74 1.21 -12.33
C TRP A 39 -6.63 -0.29 -12.64
N SER A 40 -7.71 -0.91 -13.12
CA SER A 40 -7.73 -2.31 -13.56
C SER A 40 -6.64 -2.62 -14.60
N GLY A 41 -5.95 -3.74 -14.41
CA GLY A 41 -4.92 -4.22 -15.36
C GLY A 41 -3.61 -3.45 -15.34
N GLN A 42 -3.49 -2.35 -14.58
CA GLN A 42 -2.27 -1.56 -14.48
C GLN A 42 -1.22 -2.25 -13.60
N VAL A 43 0.05 -1.91 -13.84
CA VAL A 43 1.15 -2.29 -12.94
C VAL A 43 1.19 -1.31 -11.78
N GLY A 44 1.29 -1.82 -10.56
CA GLY A 44 1.35 -0.99 -9.36
C GLY A 44 1.97 -1.72 -8.17
N LEU A 45 1.96 -1.03 -7.03
CA LEU A 45 2.28 -1.63 -5.74
C LEU A 45 1.05 -2.39 -5.21
N PRO A 46 1.23 -3.52 -4.50
CA PRO A 46 0.12 -4.19 -3.81
C PRO A 46 -0.44 -3.29 -2.71
N GLY A 47 -1.76 -3.32 -2.53
CA GLY A 47 -2.43 -2.44 -1.59
C GLY A 47 -3.86 -2.10 -1.97
N GLY A 48 -4.50 -1.30 -1.12
CA GLY A 48 -5.91 -1.02 -1.26
C GLY A 48 -6.44 0.00 -0.25
N HIS A 49 -7.76 0.12 -0.23
CA HIS A 49 -8.47 1.12 0.56
C HIS A 49 -8.50 0.72 2.03
N TRP A 50 -8.43 1.74 2.88
CA TRP A 50 -8.67 1.61 4.30
C TRP A 50 -10.09 1.12 4.58
N LYS A 51 -10.26 0.33 5.65
CA LYS A 51 -11.56 -0.13 6.15
C LYS A 51 -11.82 0.37 7.58
N PRO A 52 -13.09 0.55 8.00
CA PRO A 52 -13.42 0.88 9.38
C PRO A 52 -12.83 -0.13 10.38
N GLY A 53 -12.15 0.38 11.40
CA GLY A 53 -11.59 -0.44 12.48
C GLY A 53 -10.11 -0.83 12.34
N GLU A 54 -9.43 -0.46 11.26
CA GLU A 54 -7.98 -0.61 11.09
C GLU A 54 -7.24 0.73 11.09
N ASN A 55 -5.91 0.71 11.17
CA ASN A 55 -5.05 1.83 10.78
C ASN A 55 -4.39 1.51 9.42
N LEU A 56 -3.69 2.47 8.82
CA LEU A 56 -3.09 2.28 7.50
C LEU A 56 -2.01 1.17 7.45
N LEU A 57 -1.31 0.94 8.57
CA LEU A 57 -0.37 -0.19 8.65
C LEU A 57 -1.10 -1.54 8.63
N GLY A 58 -2.27 -1.62 9.28
CA GLY A 58 -3.17 -2.76 9.20
C GLY A 58 -3.72 -2.96 7.79
N THR A 59 -4.17 -1.87 7.15
CA THR A 59 -4.65 -1.86 5.76
C THR A 59 -3.64 -2.49 4.82
N VAL A 60 -2.40 -1.97 4.79
CA VAL A 60 -1.40 -2.47 3.84
C VAL A 60 -1.01 -3.91 4.12
N ARG A 61 -0.93 -4.33 5.38
CA ARG A 61 -0.64 -5.73 5.76
C ARG A 61 -1.72 -6.69 5.28
N ARG A 62 -2.99 -6.31 5.46
CA ARG A 62 -4.15 -7.09 5.00
C ARG A 62 -4.17 -7.20 3.49
N GLU A 63 -4.07 -6.09 2.77
CA GLU A 63 -4.12 -6.05 1.31
C GLU A 63 -2.96 -6.84 0.68
N VAL A 64 -1.73 -6.69 1.19
CA VAL A 64 -0.57 -7.48 0.70
C VAL A 64 -0.78 -8.98 0.92
N ALA A 65 -1.33 -9.38 2.07
CA ALA A 65 -1.63 -10.79 2.32
C ALA A 65 -2.73 -11.32 1.38
N GLU A 66 -3.76 -10.53 1.10
CA GLU A 66 -4.86 -10.89 0.20
C GLU A 66 -4.43 -10.96 -1.27
N GLU A 67 -3.64 -10.00 -1.75
CA GLU A 67 -3.30 -9.86 -3.18
C GLU A 67 -2.12 -10.75 -3.61
N VAL A 68 -1.11 -10.94 -2.75
CA VAL A 68 0.14 -11.64 -3.11
C VAL A 68 0.54 -12.73 -2.13
N GLY A 69 -0.24 -12.99 -1.07
CA GLY A 69 0.03 -14.05 -0.10
C GLY A 69 1.23 -13.80 0.82
N VAL A 70 1.83 -12.59 0.78
CA VAL A 70 3.00 -12.24 1.60
C VAL A 70 2.53 -11.74 2.96
N LYS A 71 3.04 -12.34 4.04
CA LYS A 71 2.81 -11.87 5.41
C LYS A 71 3.91 -10.89 5.81
N LEU A 72 3.55 -9.62 5.98
CA LEU A 72 4.49 -8.56 6.38
C LEU A 72 4.73 -8.50 7.90
N ALA A 73 4.15 -9.41 8.69
CA ALA A 73 4.33 -9.44 10.15
C ALA A 73 5.80 -9.64 10.55
N ASP A 74 6.53 -10.45 9.78
CA ASP A 74 7.93 -10.79 10.01
C ASP A 74 8.91 -9.91 9.20
N SER A 75 8.40 -8.88 8.51
CA SER A 75 9.21 -7.96 7.71
C SER A 75 9.62 -6.73 8.50
N TYR A 76 10.72 -6.08 8.10
CA TYR A 76 11.11 -4.79 8.64
C TYR A 76 10.31 -3.67 7.99
N TRP A 77 9.43 -3.04 8.77
CA TRP A 77 8.84 -1.76 8.39
C TRP A 77 9.88 -0.64 8.50
N ARG A 78 10.19 0.02 7.38
CA ARG A 78 11.18 1.12 7.31
C ARG A 78 10.55 2.50 7.48
N GLY A 79 9.22 2.57 7.43
CA GLY A 79 8.45 3.80 7.56
C GLY A 79 7.46 3.98 6.40
N VAL A 80 6.89 5.18 6.32
CA VAL A 80 5.88 5.57 5.34
C VAL A 80 6.33 6.85 4.63
N MET A 81 5.99 6.95 3.35
CA MET A 81 6.21 8.14 2.54
C MET A 81 5.02 9.10 2.67
N GLU A 82 5.24 10.38 2.36
CA GLU A 82 4.14 11.33 2.19
C GLU A 82 3.12 10.79 1.19
N PRO A 83 1.81 11.00 1.43
CA PRO A 83 0.78 10.50 0.54
C PRO A 83 0.79 11.26 -0.78
N ASP A 84 0.34 10.58 -1.82
CA ASP A 84 0.02 11.20 -3.10
C ASP A 84 -1.43 10.87 -3.49
N SER A 85 -1.96 11.60 -4.47
CA SER A 85 -3.31 11.40 -4.99
C SER A 85 -3.27 11.16 -6.49
N PRO A 86 -3.96 10.12 -7.00
CA PRO A 86 -4.05 9.89 -8.43
C PRO A 86 -4.87 11.01 -9.09
N MET A 87 -4.48 11.39 -10.32
CA MET A 87 -5.10 12.51 -11.04
C MET A 87 -6.61 12.37 -11.23
N ASN A 88 -7.10 11.13 -11.39
CA ASN A 88 -8.51 10.82 -11.59
C ASN A 88 -9.31 10.62 -10.29
N ALA A 89 -8.65 10.63 -9.12
CA ALA A 89 -9.30 10.62 -7.81
C ALA A 89 -8.50 11.49 -6.81
N PRO A 90 -8.52 12.82 -6.97
CA PRO A 90 -7.66 13.74 -6.21
C PRO A 90 -7.94 13.79 -4.69
N ASN A 91 -9.12 13.33 -4.28
CA ASN A 91 -9.49 13.24 -2.86
C ASN A 91 -8.91 11.99 -2.18
N LEU A 92 -8.58 10.95 -2.95
CA LEU A 92 -7.99 9.72 -2.41
C LEU A 92 -6.52 9.97 -2.04
N LYS A 93 -6.15 9.75 -0.79
CA LYS A 93 -4.77 9.82 -0.31
C LYS A 93 -4.18 8.42 -0.23
N VAL A 94 -3.18 8.15 -1.07
CA VAL A 94 -2.48 6.87 -1.14
C VAL A 94 -1.15 6.98 -0.41
N TYR A 95 -0.98 6.21 0.66
CA TYR A 95 0.21 6.20 1.50
C TYR A 95 1.14 5.03 1.11
N PRO A 96 2.36 5.30 0.60
CA PRO A 96 3.34 4.25 0.32
C PRO A 96 4.08 3.83 1.59
N PHE A 97 3.88 2.60 2.03
CA PHE A 97 4.63 1.98 3.13
C PHE A 97 5.83 1.23 2.57
N VAL A 98 6.99 1.38 3.21
CA VAL A 98 8.22 0.69 2.80
C VAL A 98 8.49 -0.45 3.76
N PHE A 99 8.57 -1.66 3.22
CA PHE A 99 8.95 -2.88 3.93
C PHE A 99 10.21 -3.47 3.34
N GLN A 100 11.01 -4.11 4.16
CA GLN A 100 12.15 -4.91 3.74
C GLN A 100 11.99 -6.33 4.26
N LEU A 101 12.06 -7.30 3.36
CA LEU A 101 12.17 -8.71 3.68
C LEU A 101 13.62 -9.05 4.05
N ASP A 102 13.79 -10.04 4.92
CA ASP A 102 15.08 -10.63 5.27
C ASP A 102 15.74 -11.35 4.08
#